data_AF-A0A662QGS0-F1
#
_entry.id   AF-A0A662QGS0-F1
#
_cell.length_a   1.000
_cell.length_b   1.000
_cell.length_c   1.000
_cell.angle_alpha   90.00
_cell.angle_beta   90.00
_cell.angle_gamma   90.00
#
_symmetry.space_group_name_H-M   'P 1'
#
loop_
_entity.id
_entity.type
_entity.pdbx_description
1 polymer ?
#
loop_
_entity_poly.entity_id
_entity_poly.type
_entity_poly.pdbx_seq_one_letter_code
_entity_poly.pdbx_strand_id
1 'polypeptide(L)' 'LSKLAERLNRVFPNMVRYVKEADVILVMDRIRVTRDGVVEGSGPAAERVKKIYEEWISEEMGRR' A
#
# COMPACT_ATOMS: atom_id res chain seq x y z
N LEU A 1 3.21 5.04 6.82
CA LEU A 1 3.19 4.69 5.39
C LEU A 1 4.53 4.19 4.85
N SER A 2 5.69 4.75 5.24
CA SER A 2 7.00 4.26 4.75
C SER A 2 7.21 2.74 4.90
N LYS A 3 6.89 2.16 6.07
CA LYS A 3 6.97 0.69 6.30
C LYS A 3 6.04 -0.11 5.37
N LEU A 4 4.84 0.41 5.10
CA LEU A 4 3.90 -0.20 4.15
C LEU A 4 4.45 -0.13 2.72
N ALA A 5 5.04 1.00 2.32
CA ALA A 5 5.68 1.16 1.02
C ALA A 5 6.83 0.16 0.84
N GLU A 6 7.67 -0.05 1.86
CA GLU A 6 8.72 -1.06 1.85
C GLU A 6 8.16 -2.49 1.70
N ARG A 7 7.10 -2.84 2.45
CA ARG A 7 6.42 -4.14 2.35
C ARG A 7 5.83 -4.35 0.96
N LEU A 8 5.17 -3.34 0.40
CA LEU A 8 4.63 -3.39 -0.96
C LEU A 8 5.76 -3.53 -1.98
N ASN A 9 6.89 -2.83 -1.83
CA ASN A 9 8.02 -2.92 -2.77
C ASN A 9 8.69 -4.30 -2.78
N ARG A 10 8.61 -5.07 -1.68
CA ARG A 10 9.08 -6.48 -1.66
C ARG A 10 8.21 -7.39 -2.53
N VAL A 11 6.92 -7.07 -2.69
CA VAL A 11 5.97 -7.85 -3.50
C VAL A 11 5.89 -7.33 -4.94
N PHE A 12 6.05 -6.01 -5.12
CA PHE A 12 6.01 -5.32 -6.41
C PHE A 12 7.32 -4.53 -6.64
N PRO A 13 8.44 -5.21 -6.93
CA PRO A 13 9.74 -4.56 -7.02
C PRO A 13 9.79 -3.47 -8.09
N ASN A 14 10.34 -2.31 -7.74
CA ASN A 14 10.49 -1.13 -8.62
C ASN A 14 9.17 -0.54 -9.13
N MET A 15 8.02 -1.01 -8.61
CA MET A 15 6.70 -0.54 -9.01
C MET A 15 6.01 0.25 -7.89
N VAL A 16 6.74 0.62 -6.83
CA VAL A 16 6.19 1.31 -5.66
C VAL A 16 6.86 2.66 -5.47
N ARG A 17 6.04 3.70 -5.40
CA ARG A 17 6.49 5.07 -5.12
C ARG A 17 5.71 5.64 -3.95
N TYR A 18 6.40 6.10 -2.91
CA TYR A 18 5.77 6.84 -1.81
C TYR A 18 5.92 8.33 -2.03
N VAL A 19 4.79 9.02 -2.28
CA VAL A 19 4.69 10.47 -2.38
C VAL A 19 4.43 11.01 -0.97
N LYS A 20 5.49 11.42 -0.28
CA LYS A 20 5.44 11.80 1.15
C LYS A 20 4.58 13.04 1.38
N GLU A 21 4.64 13.99 0.46
CA GLU A 21 3.94 15.26 0.53
C GLU A 21 2.41 15.08 0.49
N ALA A 22 1.94 14.03 -0.18
CA ALA A 22 0.53 13.70 -0.32
C ALA A 22 0.07 12.55 0.61
N ASP A 23 1.00 11.91 1.33
CA ASP A 23 0.76 10.69 2.08
C ASP A 23 0.10 9.57 1.23
N VAL A 24 0.55 9.43 -0.02
CA VAL A 24 0.05 8.44 -0.99
C VAL A 24 1.16 7.49 -1.42
N ILE A 25 0.86 6.19 -1.43
CA ILE A 25 1.69 5.18 -2.10
C ILE A 25 1.05 4.86 -3.44
N LEU A 26 1.83 4.98 -4.51
CA LEU A 26 1.47 4.55 -5.85
C LEU A 26 2.09 3.18 -6.12
N VAL A 27 1.26 2.22 -6.54
CA VAL A 27 1.70 0.90 -6.99
C VAL A 27 1.35 0.74 -8.46
N MET A 28 2.34 0.37 -9.27
CA MET A 28 2.23 0.22 -10.74
C MET A 28 1.66 1.46 -11.45
N ASP A 29 1.89 2.65 -10.87
CA ASP A 29 1.34 3.96 -11.27
C ASP A 29 -0.19 4.01 -11.47
N ARG A 30 -0.92 3.03 -10.93
CA ARG A 30 -2.37 2.87 -11.17
C ARG A 30 -3.19 2.54 -9.92
N ILE A 31 -2.53 2.09 -8.86
CA ILE A 31 -3.17 1.77 -7.57
C ILE A 31 -2.70 2.82 -6.58
N ARG A 32 -3.65 3.47 -5.89
CA ARG A 32 -3.34 4.45 -4.83
C ARG A 32 -3.71 3.89 -3.48
N VAL A 33 -2.77 3.96 -2.56
CA VAL A 33 -2.94 3.54 -1.16
C VAL A 33 -2.66 4.73 -0.26
N THR A 34 -3.57 4.99 0.66
CA THR A 34 -3.48 6.04 1.67
C THR A 34 -3.50 5.42 3.07
N ARG A 35 -3.58 6.25 4.11
CA ARG A 35 -3.79 5.78 5.48
C ARG A 35 -5.17 5.16 5.72
N ASP A 36 -6.13 5.46 4.84
CA ASP A 36 -7.50 4.95 4.94
C ASP A 36 -7.72 3.67 4.12
N GLY A 37 -6.74 3.30 3.29
CA GLY A 37 -6.76 2.08 2.48
C GLY A 37 -6.46 2.31 1.01
N VAL A 38 -6.85 1.33 0.19
CA VAL A 38 -6.74 1.42 -1.28
C VAL A 38 -7.90 2.27 -1.79
N VAL A 39 -7.60 3.41 -2.41
CA VAL A 39 -8.61 4.40 -2.85
C VAL A 39 -8.85 4.40 -4.35
N GLU A 40 -7.89 3.88 -5.14
CA GLU A 40 -8.01 3.73 -6.58
C GLU A 40 -7.31 2.44 -7.03
N GLY A 41 -7.85 1.80 -8.07
CA GLY A 41 -7.33 0.56 -8.67
C GLY A 41 -8.33 -0.59 -8.64
N SER A 42 -8.23 -1.51 -9.59
CA SER A 42 -9.06 -2.71 -9.69
C SER A 42 -8.28 -3.91 -10.23
N GLY A 43 -8.88 -5.09 -10.12
CA GLY A 43 -8.29 -6.34 -10.60
C GLY A 43 -7.31 -7.00 -9.61
N PRO A 44 -6.65 -8.11 -10.01
CA PRO A 44 -5.91 -8.98 -9.10
C PRO A 44 -4.77 -8.29 -8.35
N ALA A 45 -4.10 -7.31 -8.99
CA ALA A 45 -3.04 -6.54 -8.36
C ALA A 45 -3.58 -5.64 -7.24
N ALA A 46 -4.71 -4.96 -7.46
CA ALA A 46 -5.35 -4.13 -6.45
C ALA A 46 -5.83 -4.96 -5.25
N GLU A 47 -6.44 -6.12 -5.51
CA GLU A 47 -6.82 -7.06 -4.44
C GLU A 47 -5.61 -7.54 -3.62
N ARG A 48 -4.47 -7.80 -4.28
CA ARG A 48 -3.25 -8.17 -3.58
C ARG A 48 -2.71 -7.04 -2.71
N VAL A 49 -2.73 -5.80 -3.21
CA VAL A 49 -2.34 -4.61 -2.45
C VAL A 49 -3.26 -4.39 -1.25
N LYS A 50 -4.58 -4.56 -1.44
CA LYS A 50 -5.58 -4.44 -0.38
C LYS A 50 -5.34 -5.43 0.76
N LYS A 51 -5.08 -6.71 0.45
CA LYS A 51 -4.74 -7.72 1.46
C LYS A 51 -3.50 -7.36 2.27
N ILE A 52 -2.44 -6.88 1.60
CA ILE A 52 -1.20 -6.46 2.27
C ILE A 52 -1.47 -5.26 3.21
N TYR A 53 -2.31 -4.31 2.79
CA TYR A 53 -2.72 -3.18 3.61
C TYR A 53 -3.51 -3.63 4.85
N GLU A 54 -4.49 -4.51 4.67
CA GLU A 54 -5.33 -5.04 5.76
C GLU A 54 -4.50 -5.79 6.80
N GLU A 55 -3.60 -6.67 6.36
CA GLU A 55 -2.62 -7.35 7.24
C GLU A 55 -1.76 -6.34 8.00
N TRP A 56 -1.22 -5.33 7.31
CA TRP A 56 -0.38 -4.30 7.93
C TRP A 56 -1.13 -3.48 8.99
N ILE A 57 -2.37 -3.05 8.70
CA ILE A 57 -3.19 -2.32 9.67
C ILE A 57 -3.54 -3.20 10.87
N SER A 58 -3.90 -4.47 10.66
CA SER A 58 -4.17 -5.41 11.74
C SER A 58 -2.96 -5.56 12.67
N GLU A 59 -1.76 -5.72 12.10
CA GLU A 59 -0.51 -5.76 12.86
C GLU A 59 -0.20 -4.46 13.62
N GLU A 60 -0.42 -3.30 13.00
CA GLU A 60 -0.14 -2.01 13.64
C GLU A 60 -1.16 -1.65 14.73
N MET A 61 -2.42 -2.08 14.58
CA MET A 61 -3.46 -1.91 15.61
C MET A 61 -3.24 -2.86 16.78
N GLY A 62 -2.80 -4.11 16.53
CA GLY A 62 -2.48 -5.06 17.60
C GLY A 62 -1.18 -4.74 18.37
N ARG A 63 -0.36 -3.83 17.84
CA ARG A 63 0.85 -3.30 18.51
C ARG A 63 0.59 -2.05 19.36
N ARG A 64 -0.63 -1.53 19.39
CA ARG A 64 -1.06 -0.42 20.24
C ARG A 64 -1.76 -0.94 21.49
#